data_AF-X1C5A3-F1
#
_entry.id   AF-X1C5A3-F1
#
_cell.length_a   1.000
_cell.length_b   1.000
_cell.length_c   1.000
_cell.angle_alpha   90.00
_cell.angle_beta   90.00
_cell.angle_gamma   90.00
#
_symmetry.space_group_name_H-M   'P 1'
#
loop_
_entity.id
_entity.type
_entity.pdbx_description
1 polymer ?
#
loop_
_entity_poly.entity_id
_entity_poly.type
_entity_poly.pdbx_seq_one_letter_code
_entity_poly.pdbx_strand_id
1 'polypeptide(L)'
;MDCAAARETYFKESGKYVSVITDGGIRIGGDLCKAFAAGADAVMVGSPLAQATEAPGRGYHWGMSQPHPALPRGTRIKVGTAAPLEQILFGPASVTDGTQNLVGALHTSMGICGARTIKEMHKVKMIIAPAIKTEGKYFQAAQSIP
;
A
#
# COMPACT_ATOMS: atom_id res chain seq x y z
N MET A 1 -2.95 -9.84 14.30
CA MET A 1 -2.00 -9.86 13.17
C MET A 1 -0.67 -9.41 13.77
N ASP A 2 0.24 -10.34 13.98
CA ASP A 2 1.44 -10.15 14.83
C ASP A 2 2.70 -10.68 14.15
N CYS A 3 2.75 -10.67 12.81
CA CYS A 3 3.86 -11.26 12.06
C CYS A 3 5.19 -10.53 12.34
N ALA A 4 5.14 -9.20 12.52
CA ALA A 4 6.31 -8.39 12.83
C ALA A 4 6.86 -8.66 14.24
N ALA A 5 6.01 -8.83 15.26
CA ALA A 5 6.51 -9.18 16.59
C ALA A 5 6.88 -10.66 16.69
N ALA A 6 6.17 -11.56 16.01
CA ALA A 6 6.60 -12.96 15.89
C ALA A 6 7.99 -13.09 15.27
N ARG A 7 8.26 -12.33 14.19
CA ARG A 7 9.61 -12.21 13.61
C ARG A 7 10.62 -11.70 14.64
N GLU A 8 10.27 -10.68 15.41
CA GLU A 8 11.17 -10.09 16.41
C GLU A 8 11.52 -11.09 17.53
N THR A 9 10.53 -11.83 18.02
CA THR A 9 10.73 -12.93 18.98
C THR A 9 11.63 -14.01 18.39
N TYR A 10 11.33 -14.47 17.17
CA TYR A 10 12.15 -15.48 16.48
C TYR A 10 13.60 -15.00 16.26
N PHE A 11 13.79 -13.73 15.92
CA PHE A 11 15.11 -13.14 15.76
C PHE A 11 15.89 -13.12 17.09
N LYS A 12 15.23 -12.80 18.21
CA LYS A 12 15.85 -12.83 19.55
C LYS A 12 16.25 -14.24 19.99
N GLU A 13 15.44 -15.24 19.69
CA GLU A 13 15.69 -16.63 20.08
C GLU A 13 16.74 -17.32 19.18
N SER A 14 16.69 -17.06 17.88
CA SER A 14 17.48 -17.80 16.88
C SER A 14 18.64 -17.02 16.25
N GLY A 15 18.65 -15.68 16.40
CA GLY A 15 19.56 -14.78 15.68
C GLY A 15 19.26 -14.65 14.18
N LYS A 16 18.21 -15.29 13.66
CA LYS A 16 17.88 -15.30 12.23
C LYS A 16 16.75 -14.33 11.91
N TYR A 17 17.00 -13.41 10.99
CA TYR A 17 16.01 -12.42 10.57
C TYR A 17 15.13 -12.97 9.44
N VAL A 18 13.81 -12.96 9.63
CA VAL A 18 12.84 -13.39 8.62
C VAL A 18 12.13 -12.17 8.04
N SER A 19 12.34 -11.90 6.75
CA SER A 19 11.68 -10.77 6.09
C SER A 19 10.17 -10.97 6.00
N VAL A 20 9.42 -9.91 6.28
CA VAL A 20 7.95 -9.90 6.16
C VAL A 20 7.55 -9.10 4.93
N ILE A 21 6.81 -9.72 4.01
CA ILE A 21 6.25 -9.06 2.83
C ILE A 21 4.75 -8.92 3.01
N THR A 22 4.25 -7.68 3.03
CA THR A 22 2.80 -7.45 3.05
C THR A 22 2.24 -7.57 1.65
N ASP A 23 1.35 -8.53 1.45
CA ASP A 23 0.66 -8.74 0.18
C ASP A 23 -0.80 -8.31 0.25
N GLY A 24 -1.21 -7.49 -0.71
CA GLY A 24 -2.58 -7.05 -0.89
C GLY A 24 -3.00 -5.85 -0.02
N GLY A 25 -4.15 -5.29 -0.36
CA GLY A 25 -4.78 -4.20 0.39
C GLY A 25 -4.20 -2.80 0.19
N ILE A 26 -3.08 -2.66 -0.53
CA ILE A 26 -2.44 -1.36 -0.82
C ILE A 26 -3.11 -0.72 -2.04
N ARG A 27 -3.81 0.41 -1.83
CA ARG A 27 -4.46 1.17 -2.90
C ARG A 27 -3.80 2.53 -3.14
N ILE A 28 -3.36 3.18 -2.07
CA ILE A 28 -2.79 4.53 -2.09
C ILE A 28 -1.51 4.59 -1.26
N GLY A 29 -0.72 5.66 -1.43
CA GLY A 29 0.52 5.87 -0.68
C GLY A 29 0.36 5.76 0.84
N GLY A 30 -0.78 6.20 1.39
CA GLY A 30 -1.07 6.03 2.81
C GLY A 30 -1.13 4.55 3.27
N ASP A 31 -1.65 3.65 2.44
CA ASP A 31 -1.67 2.21 2.75
C ASP A 31 -0.26 1.61 2.74
N LEU A 32 0.56 2.04 1.78
CA LEU A 32 1.98 1.68 1.70
C LEU A 32 2.71 2.09 2.97
N CYS A 33 2.58 3.35 3.38
CA CYS A 33 3.24 3.88 4.58
C CYS A 33 2.84 3.12 5.85
N LYS A 34 1.54 2.80 6.00
CA LYS A 34 1.04 2.01 7.13
C LYS A 34 1.60 0.59 7.13
N ALA A 35 1.78 -0.04 5.97
CA ALA A 35 2.37 -1.39 5.90
C ALA A 35 3.82 -1.40 6.42
N PHE A 36 4.64 -0.44 6.00
CA PHE A 36 6.00 -0.29 6.52
C PHE A 36 6.02 0.06 8.01
N ALA A 37 5.16 0.99 8.47
CA ALA A 37 5.01 1.30 9.89
C ALA A 37 4.61 0.05 10.72
N ALA A 38 3.82 -0.86 10.13
CA ALA A 38 3.40 -2.10 10.77
C ALA A 38 4.49 -3.19 10.81
N GLY A 39 5.67 -2.93 10.23
CA GLY A 39 6.81 -3.84 10.27
C GLY A 39 7.07 -4.61 8.98
N ALA A 40 6.46 -4.25 7.85
CA ALA A 40 6.78 -4.87 6.56
C ALA A 40 8.19 -4.48 6.07
N ASP A 41 8.94 -5.45 5.55
CA ASP A 41 10.24 -5.23 4.91
C ASP A 41 10.09 -4.91 3.42
N ALA A 42 9.05 -5.44 2.80
CA ALA A 42 8.64 -5.13 1.44
C ALA A 42 7.12 -5.24 1.32
N VAL A 43 6.59 -4.77 0.18
CA VAL A 43 5.17 -4.91 -0.14
C VAL A 43 4.98 -5.48 -1.54
N MET A 44 3.91 -6.24 -1.72
CA MET A 44 3.42 -6.62 -3.04
C MET A 44 2.23 -5.72 -3.40
N VAL A 45 2.36 -5.02 -4.53
CA VAL A 45 1.35 -4.04 -4.99
C VAL A 45 0.65 -4.60 -6.22
N GLY A 46 -0.67 -4.76 -6.12
CA GLY A 46 -1.51 -5.32 -7.19
C GLY A 46 -2.19 -4.24 -8.03
N SER A 47 -3.44 -3.92 -7.70
CA SER A 47 -4.30 -3.02 -8.48
C SER A 47 -3.65 -1.68 -8.89
N PRO A 48 -2.88 -0.97 -8.05
CA PRO A 48 -2.21 0.26 -8.47
C PRO A 48 -1.24 0.05 -9.64
N LEU A 49 -0.45 -1.02 -9.64
CA LEU A 49 0.47 -1.31 -10.75
C LEU A 49 -0.28 -1.79 -12.01
N ALA A 50 -1.43 -2.45 -11.83
CA ALA A 50 -2.29 -2.84 -12.94
C ALA A 50 -2.93 -1.64 -13.68
N GLN A 51 -2.93 -0.45 -13.07
CA GLN A 51 -3.36 0.80 -13.70
C GLN A 51 -2.24 1.48 -14.51
N ALA A 52 -1.03 0.92 -14.56
CA ALA A 52 0.05 1.46 -15.38
C ALA A 52 -0.27 1.35 -16.88
N THR A 53 0.19 2.29 -17.69
CA THR A 53 0.03 2.25 -19.16
C THR A 53 0.70 1.04 -19.80
N GLU A 54 1.77 0.56 -19.18
CA GLU A 54 2.60 -0.58 -19.56
C GLU A 54 2.01 -1.90 -19.07
N ALA A 55 0.99 -1.86 -18.20
CA ALA A 55 0.42 -3.06 -17.62
C ALA A 55 -0.22 -3.94 -18.70
N PRO A 56 0.12 -5.24 -18.78
CA PRO A 56 -0.39 -6.13 -19.83
C PRO A 56 -1.90 -6.33 -19.73
N GLY A 57 -2.47 -6.11 -18.55
CA GLY A 57 -3.92 -6.18 -18.32
C GLY A 57 -4.71 -5.04 -18.98
N ARG A 58 -4.07 -3.98 -19.49
CA ARG A 58 -4.71 -2.85 -20.19
C ARG A 58 -5.93 -2.30 -19.45
N GLY A 59 -5.75 -2.04 -18.15
CA GLY A 59 -6.80 -1.53 -17.26
C GLY A 59 -7.72 -2.59 -16.65
N TYR A 60 -7.41 -3.87 -16.83
CA TYR A 60 -8.00 -4.99 -16.11
C TYR A 60 -7.03 -5.57 -15.09
N HIS A 61 -7.57 -5.93 -13.93
CA HIS A 61 -6.85 -6.60 -12.86
C HIS A 61 -7.60 -7.87 -12.46
N TRP A 62 -6.85 -8.93 -12.23
CA TRP A 62 -7.35 -10.17 -11.63
C TRP A 62 -6.76 -10.25 -10.24
N GLY A 63 -7.60 -10.31 -9.22
CA GLY A 63 -7.15 -10.66 -7.87
C GLY A 63 -6.63 -12.10 -7.83
N MET A 64 -6.24 -12.58 -6.64
CA MET A 64 -5.82 -13.97 -6.44
C MET A 64 -6.83 -14.94 -7.09
N SER A 65 -6.39 -15.55 -8.18
CA SER A 65 -7.21 -16.37 -9.05
C SER A 65 -6.66 -17.79 -9.08
N GLN A 66 -7.48 -18.75 -8.65
CA GLN A 66 -7.22 -20.16 -8.88
C GLN A 66 -7.88 -20.53 -10.21
N PRO A 67 -7.13 -20.93 -11.25
CA PRO A 67 -7.69 -21.39 -12.52
C PRO A 67 -8.20 -22.82 -12.36
N HIS A 68 -9.15 -23.06 -11.46
CA HIS A 68 -9.77 -24.37 -11.28
C HIS A 68 -11.08 -24.42 -12.08
N PRO A 69 -11.27 -25.34 -13.03
CA PRO A 69 -12.47 -25.38 -13.88
C PRO A 69 -13.79 -25.45 -13.10
N ALA A 70 -13.80 -26.18 -11.98
CA ALA A 70 -14.99 -26.31 -11.12
C ALA A 70 -15.04 -25.30 -9.96
N LEU A 71 -13.96 -24.54 -9.72
CA LEU A 71 -13.87 -23.57 -8.62
C LEU A 71 -13.10 -22.34 -9.11
N PRO A 72 -13.55 -21.66 -10.18
CA PRO A 72 -12.88 -20.45 -10.64
C PRO A 72 -12.92 -19.43 -9.51
N ARG A 73 -11.74 -19.11 -8.96
CA ARG A 73 -11.59 -18.07 -7.95
C ARG A 73 -11.01 -16.83 -8.61
N GLY A 74 -11.40 -15.68 -8.07
CA GLY A 74 -10.94 -14.36 -8.49
C GLY A 74 -11.82 -13.77 -9.59
N THR A 75 -12.19 -12.52 -9.38
CA THR A 75 -13.02 -11.73 -10.28
C THR A 75 -12.11 -10.83 -11.10
N ARG A 76 -12.26 -10.87 -12.43
CA ARG A 76 -11.67 -9.84 -13.29
C ARG A 76 -12.38 -8.53 -13.02
N ILE A 77 -11.65 -7.54 -12.50
CA ILE A 77 -12.16 -6.21 -12.26
C ILE A 77 -11.55 -5.22 -13.25
N LYS A 78 -12.32 -4.19 -13.61
CA LYS A 78 -11.83 -3.07 -14.40
C LYS A 78 -11.31 -2.01 -13.44
N VAL A 79 -10.01 -1.77 -13.47
CA VAL A 79 -9.32 -0.74 -12.67
C VAL A 79 -8.99 0.50 -13.48
N GLY A 80 -9.05 0.40 -14.81
CA GLY A 80 -8.68 1.49 -15.73
C GLY A 80 -7.18 1.65 -15.86
N THR A 81 -6.76 2.55 -16.75
CA THR A 81 -5.36 2.95 -16.91
C THR A 81 -5.24 4.38 -16.42
N ALA A 82 -4.28 4.65 -15.53
CA ALA A 82 -4.13 5.93 -14.86
C ALA A 82 -2.92 6.73 -15.38
N ALA A 83 -1.73 6.14 -15.36
CA ALA A 83 -0.48 6.84 -15.67
C ALA A 83 0.64 5.85 -16.03
N PRO A 84 1.79 6.30 -16.56
CA PRO A 84 2.97 5.47 -16.70
C PRO A 84 3.44 4.87 -15.37
N LEU A 85 4.04 3.69 -15.40
CA LEU A 85 4.52 2.98 -14.20
C LEU A 85 5.50 3.85 -13.39
N GLU A 86 6.40 4.53 -14.08
CA GLU A 86 7.35 5.46 -13.48
C GLU A 86 6.65 6.56 -12.67
N GLN A 87 5.58 7.14 -13.22
CA GLN A 87 4.81 8.18 -12.54
C GLN A 87 4.02 7.63 -11.34
N ILE A 88 3.46 6.43 -11.45
CA ILE A 88 2.77 5.77 -10.33
C ILE A 88 3.74 5.54 -9.17
N LEU A 89 4.97 5.10 -9.44
CA LEU A 89 5.96 4.81 -8.41
C LEU A 89 6.65 6.07 -7.88
N PHE A 90 7.16 6.93 -8.75
CA PHE A 90 8.11 8.00 -8.41
C PHE A 90 7.56 9.42 -8.63
N GLY A 91 6.37 9.53 -9.23
CA GLY A 91 5.73 10.81 -9.52
C GLY A 91 6.30 11.51 -10.77
N PRO A 92 5.98 12.80 -10.95
CA PRO A 92 5.14 13.63 -10.08
C PRO A 92 3.68 13.16 -10.07
N ALA A 93 2.97 13.39 -8.96
CA ALA A 93 1.54 13.12 -8.91
C ALA A 93 0.76 14.21 -9.68
N SER A 94 -0.12 13.78 -10.58
CA SER A 94 -1.06 14.65 -11.31
C SER A 94 -2.47 14.65 -10.69
N VAL A 95 -2.69 13.81 -9.68
CA VAL A 95 -3.96 13.63 -8.97
C VAL A 95 -3.75 13.71 -7.46
N THR A 96 -4.82 14.02 -6.72
CA THR A 96 -4.78 14.26 -5.26
C THR A 96 -5.22 13.06 -4.42
N ASP A 97 -5.63 11.96 -5.05
CA ASP A 97 -6.17 10.77 -4.37
C ASP A 97 -5.10 9.83 -3.78
N GLY A 98 -3.82 10.12 -4.02
CA GLY A 98 -2.68 9.36 -3.50
C GLY A 98 -2.41 8.05 -4.25
N THR A 99 -2.97 7.86 -5.45
CA THR A 99 -2.73 6.69 -6.30
C THR A 99 -1.41 6.75 -7.08
N GLN A 100 -0.75 7.91 -7.09
CA GLN A 100 0.53 8.14 -7.76
C GLN A 100 1.62 8.57 -6.78
N ASN A 101 2.88 8.51 -7.23
CA ASN A 101 4.07 8.83 -6.45
C ASN A 101 4.16 8.07 -5.11
N LEU A 102 3.98 6.75 -5.17
CA LEU A 102 3.98 5.89 -3.98
C LEU A 102 5.30 5.97 -3.18
N VAL A 103 6.43 6.05 -3.86
CA VAL A 103 7.76 6.17 -3.25
C VAL A 103 7.94 7.54 -2.60
N GLY A 104 7.50 8.62 -3.25
CA GLY A 104 7.50 9.96 -2.65
C GLY A 104 6.58 10.07 -1.45
N ALA A 105 5.43 9.38 -1.44
CA ALA A 105 4.56 9.28 -0.28
C ALA A 105 5.26 8.58 0.89
N LEU A 106 5.98 7.48 0.63
CA LEU A 106 6.77 6.78 1.65
C LEU A 106 7.88 7.65 2.21
N HIS A 107 8.68 8.31 1.36
CA HIS A 107 9.74 9.21 1.81
C HIS A 107 9.21 10.37 2.65
N THR A 108 8.12 10.99 2.20
CA THR A 108 7.46 12.07 2.96
C THR A 108 6.99 11.57 4.33
N SER A 109 6.33 10.41 4.37
CA SER A 109 5.88 9.81 5.63
C SER A 109 7.05 9.48 6.57
N MET A 110 8.13 8.92 6.03
CA MET A 110 9.35 8.61 6.78
C MET A 110 9.96 9.90 7.36
N GLY A 111 10.02 10.98 6.57
CA GLY A 111 10.49 12.29 7.03
C GLY A 111 9.66 12.87 8.17
N ILE A 112 8.33 12.81 8.06
CA ILE A 112 7.40 13.28 9.12
C ILE A 112 7.54 12.45 10.40
N CYS A 113 7.71 11.13 10.28
CA CYS A 113 7.88 10.25 11.42
C CYS A 113 9.31 10.23 12.00
N GLY A 114 10.26 10.95 11.39
CA GLY A 114 11.65 10.97 11.81
C GLY A 114 12.41 9.67 11.54
N ALA A 115 11.94 8.84 10.60
CA ALA A 115 12.58 7.59 10.21
C ALA A 115 13.46 7.80 8.97
N ARG A 116 14.74 7.44 9.05
CA ARG A 116 15.70 7.50 7.95
C ARG A 116 15.81 6.18 7.19
N THR A 117 15.40 5.08 7.83
CA THR A 117 15.44 3.73 7.26
C THR A 117 14.13 3.00 7.48
N ILE A 118 13.88 1.95 6.69
CA ILE A 118 12.71 1.08 6.89
C ILE A 118 12.72 0.45 8.29
N LYS A 119 13.89 0.09 8.83
CA LYS A 119 14.02 -0.45 10.19
C LYS A 119 13.65 0.57 11.28
N GLU A 120 13.93 1.85 11.06
CA GLU A 120 13.44 2.92 11.94
C GLU A 120 11.94 3.13 11.78
N MET A 121 11.43 3.03 10.54
CA MET A 121 9.99 3.12 10.27
C MET A 121 9.21 2.03 11.04
N HIS A 122 9.78 0.84 11.25
CA HIS A 122 9.14 -0.23 12.05
C HIS A 122 8.94 0.14 13.53
N LYS A 123 9.64 1.17 14.03
CA LYS A 123 9.59 1.61 15.43
C LYS A 123 8.63 2.77 15.67
N VAL A 124 8.02 3.30 14.60
CA VAL A 124 7.11 4.44 14.71
C VAL A 124 5.85 4.04 15.47
N LYS A 125 5.34 4.95 16.29
CA LYS A 125 4.12 4.71 17.05
C LYS A 125 2.91 4.82 16.12
N MET A 126 2.19 3.72 15.95
CA MET A 126 0.94 3.70 15.20
C MET A 126 -0.25 3.93 16.14
N ILE A 127 -1.16 4.82 15.74
CA ILE A 127 -2.38 5.13 16.49
C ILE A 127 -3.57 4.82 15.58
N ILE A 128 -4.53 4.06 16.09
CA ILE A 128 -5.78 3.77 15.39
C ILE A 128 -6.84 4.70 15.94
N ALA A 129 -7.26 5.67 15.13
CA ALA A 129 -8.33 6.62 15.45
C ALA A 129 -9.46 6.50 14.43
N PRO A 130 -10.46 5.64 14.66
CA PRO A 130 -11.53 5.39 13.68
C PRO A 130 -12.33 6.64 13.29
N ALA A 131 -12.51 7.57 14.23
CA ALA A 131 -13.28 8.81 14.05
C ALA A 131 -12.67 9.79 13.02
N ILE A 132 -11.34 9.74 12.80
CA ILE A 132 -10.64 10.60 11.83
C ILE A 132 -11.14 10.37 10.40
N LYS A 133 -11.68 9.20 10.07
CA LYS A 133 -12.20 8.92 8.72
C LYS A 133 -13.36 9.84 8.34
N THR A 134 -14.14 10.31 9.31
CA THR A 134 -15.31 11.17 9.11
C THR A 134 -15.03 12.64 9.42
N GLU A 135 -13.96 12.92 10.16
CA GLU A 135 -13.57 14.28 10.54
C GLU A 135 -13.13 15.08 9.29
N GLY A 136 -13.72 16.25 9.08
CA GLY A 136 -13.44 17.12 7.91
C GLY A 136 -14.03 16.64 6.58
N LYS A 137 -14.25 15.32 6.39
CA LYS A 137 -14.88 14.77 5.18
C LYS A 137 -16.36 15.12 5.04
N TYR A 138 -17.03 15.45 6.15
CA TYR A 138 -18.40 15.96 6.11
C TYR A 138 -18.51 17.23 5.26
N PHE A 139 -17.51 18.13 5.37
CA PHE A 139 -17.45 19.36 4.59
C PHE A 139 -17.05 19.12 3.12
N GLN A 140 -16.16 18.16 2.86
CA GLN A 140 -15.76 17.79 1.49
C GLN A 140 -16.90 17.08 0.73
N ALA A 141 -17.64 16.18 1.40
CA ALA A 141 -18.81 15.52 0.83
C ALA A 141 -19.97 16.50 0.60
N ALA A 142 -20.15 17.48 1.48
CA ALA A 142 -21.13 18.55 1.31
C ALA A 142 -20.78 19.51 0.15
N GLN A 143 -19.50 19.67 -0.19
CA GLN A 143 -19.05 20.62 -1.22
C GLN A 143 -19.04 20.08 -2.65
N SER A 144 -19.39 18.80 -2.89
CA SER A 144 -19.56 18.22 -4.25
C SER A 144 -18.50 18.68 -5.27
N ILE A 145 -17.23 18.65 -4.88
CA ILE A 145 -16.13 18.88 -5.83
C ILE A 145 -15.78 17.51 -6.41
N PRO A 146 -15.90 17.32 -7.75
CA PRO A 146 -15.61 16.05 -8.40
C PRO A 146 -14.17 15.59 -8.22
#